data_AF-A0A8H3DRG1-F1
#
_entry.id   AF-A0A8H3DRG1-F1
#
_cell.length_a   1.000
_cell.length_b   1.000
_cell.length_c   1.000
_cell.angle_alpha   90.00
_cell.angle_beta   90.00
_cell.angle_gamma   90.00
#
_symmetry.space_group_name_H-M   'P 1'
#
loop_
_entity.id
_entity.type
_entity.pdbx_description
1 polymer ?
#
loop_
_entity_poly.entity_id
_entity_poly.type
_entity_poly.pdbx_seq_one_letter_code
_entity_poly.pdbx_strand_id
1 'polypeptide(L)'
;MCLVKFVCRIRPPLLAFSRPGYRDPRYGMTSVRELSSPVDSPPPPKRTKLEVTGASDVGEALVESKHDGHKAKKPKKSRVKRQNIEPYSHEDVLWHDVKAVLGSEAVEAATAQDKDWESPLPFGTELELTVSGLTSTGDSISIHITPVGPWAVVVPFALPGERIRAKIYRSSRLHSFGDLLEVVEPNGTMRDSSLIRCKYFGKCAGCQHQMIPYATQLLLKEEIVRKAFQNFSGIPIDSIPAPLATIPSPKQYNYRTKITPHFDAPPSNRTRRGGKAKSTAKNGDANWELRIGFNQMGRRNVLDIEECPIATPVLNIALTPARDQVHRQVNIHTYKRGATLLLRDSLEPRPLPCDGTAQVQGEAPISTAKCKDDQGIEHICITDSKAVVHERVGDFEFTFPAGQFFQNNNSVLKPLTDYVRDAILHPIPFEKEGAVASLPPTHLVDTYCGSGLFSITLSPHFEVIAGIEISADSIAFAQRNAALNSIPTSKCTFRAGTASSIFASVGNGEFPPERTAVVIDPPRKGCDEPFIEQLVAFLPATLVYVSCNVHTQARDVGSILRKTQSAEVGRRYRIESIRGFDLFPQTAHVESVAVLRLY
;
A
#
# COMPACT_ATOMS: atom_id res chain seq x y z
N MET A 1 26.96 -15.22 55.97
CA MET A 1 28.30 -14.69 56.31
C MET A 1 28.58 -13.45 55.47
N CYS A 2 29.50 -12.57 55.90
CA CYS A 2 30.11 -11.42 55.19
C CYS A 2 29.20 -10.61 54.23
N LEU A 3 28.69 -9.41 54.58
CA LEU A 3 29.42 -8.14 54.81
C LEU A 3 30.58 -7.88 53.83
N VAL A 4 30.52 -6.75 53.10
CA VAL A 4 31.21 -5.48 53.44
C VAL A 4 30.30 -4.30 53.00
N LYS A 5 30.35 -3.17 53.73
CA LYS A 5 29.78 -1.87 53.31
C LYS A 5 30.92 -0.94 52.86
N PHE A 6 30.65 0.03 51.99
CA PHE A 6 31.29 1.35 52.14
C PHE A 6 30.39 2.49 51.67
N VAL A 7 30.48 3.63 52.37
CA VAL A 7 29.79 4.89 52.10
C VAL A 7 30.74 6.01 52.51
N CYS A 8 30.93 7.03 51.66
CA CYS A 8 31.23 8.38 52.16
C CYS A 8 30.84 9.46 51.14
N ARG A 9 30.57 10.67 51.64
CA ARG A 9 30.39 11.92 50.90
C ARG A 9 31.63 12.81 51.08
N ILE A 10 31.79 13.84 50.25
CA ILE A 10 32.01 15.25 50.66
C ILE A 10 31.95 16.17 49.41
N ARG A 11 31.73 17.49 49.60
CA ARG A 11 31.66 18.52 48.53
C ARG A 11 32.94 19.43 48.55
N PRO A 12 32.92 20.75 48.19
CA PRO A 12 33.63 21.25 47.01
C PRO A 12 34.68 22.34 47.38
N PRO A 13 35.15 23.12 46.39
CA PRO A 13 35.28 24.57 46.62
C PRO A 13 34.55 25.43 45.54
N LEU A 14 34.84 26.74 45.51
CA LEU A 14 33.99 27.82 44.99
C LEU A 14 34.84 29.01 44.47
N LEU A 15 34.19 30.06 43.91
CA LEU A 15 34.73 31.41 43.57
C LEU A 15 35.64 31.48 42.31
N ALA A 16 35.80 32.61 41.57
CA ALA A 16 35.23 33.97 41.71
C ALA A 16 35.35 34.84 40.40
N PHE A 17 34.35 35.69 40.11
CA PHE A 17 34.40 36.99 39.36
C PHE A 17 34.95 37.03 37.89
N SER A 18 34.67 38.01 37.01
CA SER A 18 33.99 39.34 37.08
C SER A 18 33.28 39.75 35.75
N ARG A 19 32.47 40.85 35.79
CA ARG A 19 32.05 41.72 34.66
C ARG A 19 32.46 43.17 35.01
N PRO A 20 32.80 44.05 34.06
CA PRO A 20 31.85 44.93 33.31
C PRO A 20 32.26 45.09 31.81
N GLY A 21 31.65 45.88 30.91
CA GLY A 21 30.48 46.79 30.85
C GLY A 21 30.32 47.31 29.40
N TYR A 22 29.11 47.50 28.84
CA TYR A 22 28.27 48.72 28.91
C TYR A 22 28.56 49.80 27.83
N ARG A 23 27.86 49.75 26.67
CA ARG A 23 27.17 50.90 25.99
C ARG A 23 26.47 50.54 24.66
N ASP A 24 25.20 50.94 24.57
CA ASP A 24 24.44 51.25 23.35
C ASP A 24 24.57 52.77 23.06
N PRO A 25 24.51 53.26 21.79
CA PRO A 25 23.29 53.98 21.38
C PRO A 25 22.88 53.88 19.90
N ARG A 26 21.67 53.36 19.67
CA ARG A 26 20.53 53.98 18.92
C ARG A 26 20.76 54.62 17.53
N TYR A 27 20.06 54.08 16.52
CA TYR A 27 19.31 54.81 15.46
C TYR A 27 18.30 53.83 14.82
N GLY A 28 17.06 54.16 14.46
CA GLY A 28 16.24 55.36 14.71
C GLY A 28 14.79 55.11 14.21
N MET A 29 13.76 55.68 14.84
CA MET A 29 12.34 55.41 14.54
C MET A 29 11.72 56.33 13.48
N THR A 30 10.96 55.77 12.55
CA THR A 30 9.75 56.34 11.89
C THR A 30 9.11 55.28 10.96
N SER A 31 7.80 55.23 10.71
CA SER A 31 6.63 55.82 11.39
C SER A 31 5.37 54.97 11.13
N VAL A 32 4.30 55.18 11.90
CA VAL A 32 3.05 54.39 11.82
C VAL A 32 2.16 54.85 10.67
N ARG A 33 1.58 53.89 9.92
CA ARG A 33 0.25 54.00 9.29
C ARG A 33 -0.47 52.65 9.33
N GLU A 34 -1.70 52.65 9.81
CA GLU A 34 -2.62 51.51 9.79
C GLU A 34 -3.54 51.53 8.54
N LEU A 35 -4.42 50.54 8.46
CA LEU A 35 -5.60 50.45 7.58
C LEU A 35 -5.34 50.25 6.07
N SER A 36 -5.31 48.97 5.64
CA SER A 36 -6.40 48.44 4.81
C SER A 36 -6.29 46.92 4.57
N SER A 37 -7.44 46.26 4.53
CA SER A 37 -7.67 44.87 4.09
C SER A 37 -9.18 44.65 3.97
N PRO A 38 -9.68 43.67 3.17
CA PRO A 38 -8.98 42.84 2.20
C PRO A 38 -9.35 43.19 0.74
N VAL A 39 -8.74 42.53 -0.24
CA VAL A 39 -9.28 42.39 -1.60
C VAL A 39 -9.29 40.91 -1.98
N ASP A 40 -10.47 40.30 -1.99
CA ASP A 40 -10.65 38.94 -2.48
C ASP A 40 -10.29 38.85 -3.97
N SER A 41 -9.41 37.90 -4.31
CA SER A 41 -9.12 37.51 -5.69
C SER A 41 -9.66 36.09 -5.91
N PRO A 42 -10.72 35.90 -6.73
CA PRO A 42 -11.40 34.62 -6.83
C PRO A 42 -10.54 33.56 -7.56
N PRO A 43 -10.63 32.27 -7.18
CA PRO A 43 -9.90 31.20 -7.85
C PRO A 43 -10.41 30.99 -9.29
N PRO A 44 -9.53 30.63 -10.24
CA PRO A 44 -9.89 30.53 -11.66
C PRO A 44 -10.92 29.40 -11.94
N PRO A 45 -11.85 29.61 -12.88
CA PRO A 45 -12.99 28.71 -13.08
C PRO A 45 -12.61 27.37 -13.72
N LYS A 46 -13.27 26.30 -13.26
CA LYS A 46 -13.12 24.94 -13.78
C LYS A 46 -13.56 24.86 -15.24
N ARG A 47 -12.62 24.75 -16.18
CA ARG A 47 -12.92 24.50 -17.60
C ARG A 47 -13.55 23.11 -17.78
N THR A 48 -14.83 23.10 -18.14
CA THR A 48 -15.48 21.96 -18.79
C THR A 48 -15.21 22.04 -20.30
N LYS A 49 -15.38 20.92 -21.02
CA LYS A 49 -15.10 20.80 -22.48
C LYS A 49 -15.65 21.96 -23.32
N LEU A 50 -14.89 22.33 -24.35
CA LEU A 50 -15.47 22.74 -25.63
C LEU A 50 -15.44 21.55 -26.60
N GLU A 51 -16.53 21.36 -27.34
CA GLU A 51 -16.50 20.75 -28.67
C GLU A 51 -16.66 21.92 -29.66
N VAL A 52 -16.01 21.85 -30.83
CA VAL A 52 -15.93 22.98 -31.77
C VAL A 52 -16.68 22.63 -33.06
N THR A 53 -17.67 23.44 -33.41
CA THR A 53 -18.39 23.38 -34.69
C THR A 53 -18.71 24.79 -35.20
N GLY A 54 -18.12 25.18 -36.33
CA GLY A 54 -18.74 26.06 -37.33
C GLY A 54 -19.23 25.17 -38.48
N ALA A 55 -20.36 25.41 -39.14
CA ALA A 55 -20.69 26.59 -39.95
C ALA A 55 -19.71 26.77 -41.13
N SER A 56 -20.18 26.81 -42.38
CA SER A 56 -21.55 26.69 -42.91
C SER A 56 -21.52 26.53 -44.43
N ASP A 57 -22.48 25.84 -45.03
CA ASP A 57 -22.93 26.21 -46.39
C ASP A 57 -24.35 25.73 -46.71
N VAL A 58 -24.96 26.30 -47.75
CA VAL A 58 -26.36 26.05 -48.16
C VAL A 58 -26.41 25.56 -49.61
N GLY A 59 -27.14 24.46 -49.86
CA GLY A 59 -27.39 23.93 -51.20
C GLY A 59 -28.66 23.09 -51.23
N GLU A 60 -29.55 23.39 -52.18
CA GLU A 60 -30.85 22.72 -52.31
C GLU A 60 -30.81 21.49 -53.23
N ALA A 61 -31.85 20.65 -53.08
CA ALA A 61 -32.38 19.72 -54.07
C ALA A 61 -31.44 18.68 -54.72
N LEU A 62 -31.72 17.39 -54.47
CA LEU A 62 -32.63 16.63 -55.34
C LEU A 62 -33.00 15.27 -54.74
N VAL A 63 -34.08 14.66 -55.24
CA VAL A 63 -34.54 13.32 -54.85
C VAL A 63 -34.31 12.34 -55.99
N GLU A 64 -33.53 11.28 -55.75
CA GLU A 64 -33.58 10.05 -56.53
C GLU A 64 -33.59 8.84 -55.59
N SER A 65 -34.41 7.84 -55.90
CA SER A 65 -34.54 6.57 -55.18
C SER A 65 -34.05 5.41 -56.05
N LYS A 66 -33.09 4.62 -55.58
CA LYS A 66 -32.68 3.36 -56.23
C LYS A 66 -32.48 2.21 -55.22
N HIS A 67 -32.83 1.02 -55.69
CA HIS A 67 -33.26 -0.18 -54.95
C HIS A 67 -32.26 -0.88 -54.01
N ASP A 68 -32.82 -1.80 -53.23
CA ASP A 68 -32.19 -2.76 -52.33
C ASP A 68 -31.07 -3.62 -52.95
N GLY A 69 -30.15 -4.02 -52.07
CA GLY A 69 -29.09 -4.97 -52.37
C GLY A 69 -28.59 -5.68 -51.10
N HIS A 70 -29.40 -6.59 -50.54
CA HIS A 70 -29.04 -7.36 -49.33
C HIS A 70 -27.86 -8.32 -49.54
N LYS A 71 -26.63 -7.80 -49.50
CA LYS A 71 -25.42 -8.63 -49.36
C LYS A 71 -25.27 -9.08 -47.91
N ALA A 72 -25.37 -10.39 -47.67
CA ALA A 72 -25.17 -11.00 -46.36
C ALA A 72 -23.79 -10.64 -45.78
N LYS A 73 -23.79 -10.01 -44.60
CA LYS A 73 -22.57 -9.65 -43.87
C LYS A 73 -21.95 -10.93 -43.28
N LYS A 74 -20.84 -11.40 -43.85
CA LYS A 74 -19.96 -12.39 -43.19
C LYS A 74 -19.65 -11.90 -41.76
N PRO A 75 -19.69 -12.77 -40.74
CA PRO A 75 -19.43 -12.36 -39.37
C PRO A 75 -17.99 -11.82 -39.26
N LYS A 76 -17.85 -10.56 -38.84
CA LYS A 76 -16.55 -10.02 -38.46
C LYS A 76 -16.05 -10.83 -37.26
N LYS A 77 -15.03 -11.68 -37.43
CA LYS A 77 -14.26 -12.23 -36.31
C LYS A 77 -13.85 -11.04 -35.42
N SER A 78 -14.30 -11.04 -34.18
CA SER A 78 -13.89 -10.02 -33.20
C SER A 78 -12.41 -10.23 -32.91
N ARG A 79 -11.54 -9.47 -33.58
CA ARG A 79 -10.10 -9.55 -33.36
C ARG A 79 -9.84 -9.09 -31.93
N VAL A 80 -9.56 -10.04 -31.03
CA VAL A 80 -9.33 -9.78 -29.60
C VAL A 80 -8.25 -8.70 -29.52
N LYS A 81 -8.61 -7.55 -28.93
CA LYS A 81 -7.68 -6.42 -28.83
C LYS A 81 -6.64 -6.79 -27.78
N ARG A 82 -5.52 -7.35 -28.24
CA ARG A 82 -4.32 -7.62 -27.42
C ARG A 82 -4.05 -6.40 -26.58
N GLN A 83 -4.07 -6.58 -25.27
CA GLN A 83 -3.80 -5.51 -24.33
C GLN A 83 -2.31 -5.59 -24.01
N ASN A 84 -1.60 -4.47 -24.12
CA ASN A 84 -0.29 -4.37 -23.53
C ASN A 84 -0.50 -4.46 -22.01
N ILE A 85 -0.01 -5.54 -21.42
CA ILE A 85 -0.01 -5.73 -19.97
C ILE A 85 0.82 -4.59 -19.37
N GLU A 86 0.26 -3.86 -18.40
CA GLU A 86 0.98 -2.76 -17.73
C GLU A 86 2.11 -3.37 -16.87
N PRO A 87 3.39 -2.98 -17.07
CA PRO A 87 4.49 -3.56 -16.32
C PRO A 87 4.32 -3.43 -14.81
N TYR A 88 4.71 -4.47 -14.06
CA TYR A 88 4.58 -4.56 -12.59
C TYR A 88 3.12 -4.50 -12.08
N SER A 89 2.13 -4.59 -12.96
CA SER A 89 0.71 -4.73 -12.59
C SER A 89 0.37 -6.15 -12.16
N HIS A 90 -0.82 -6.33 -11.58
CA HIS A 90 -1.35 -7.65 -11.19
C HIS A 90 -1.48 -8.63 -12.37
N GLU A 91 -1.65 -8.16 -13.61
CA GLU A 91 -1.69 -9.04 -14.80
C GLU A 91 -0.28 -9.37 -15.31
N ASP A 92 0.73 -8.54 -15.02
CA ASP A 92 2.15 -8.82 -15.33
C ASP A 92 2.77 -9.81 -14.33
N VAL A 93 2.50 -9.61 -13.05
CA VAL A 93 2.85 -10.55 -11.97
C VAL A 93 2.25 -11.94 -12.26
N LEU A 94 0.94 -11.99 -12.59
CA LEU A 94 0.29 -13.24 -12.98
C LEU A 94 0.87 -13.83 -14.27
N TRP A 95 1.23 -12.99 -15.25
CA TRP A 95 1.88 -13.45 -16.49
C TRP A 95 3.25 -14.11 -16.22
N HIS A 96 3.98 -13.70 -15.19
CA HIS A 96 5.20 -14.40 -14.77
C HIS A 96 4.91 -15.77 -14.15
N ASP A 97 3.91 -15.91 -13.27
CA ASP A 97 3.47 -17.23 -12.79
C ASP A 97 2.93 -18.15 -13.91
N VAL A 98 2.20 -17.59 -14.89
CA VAL A 98 1.71 -18.33 -16.07
C VAL A 98 2.86 -18.83 -16.95
N LYS A 99 3.89 -18.00 -17.20
CA LYS A 99 5.10 -18.46 -17.90
C LYS A 99 5.82 -19.58 -17.13
N ALA A 100 5.95 -19.43 -15.81
CA ALA A 100 6.62 -20.41 -14.97
C ALA A 100 5.91 -21.77 -14.94
N VAL A 101 4.58 -21.79 -14.91
CA VAL A 101 3.79 -23.06 -14.86
C VAL A 101 3.69 -23.74 -16.24
N LEU A 102 3.74 -22.99 -17.35
CA LEU A 102 3.64 -23.55 -18.70
C LEU A 102 5.00 -23.90 -19.33
N GLY A 103 6.08 -23.27 -18.87
CA GLY A 103 7.42 -23.39 -19.44
C GLY A 103 7.63 -22.49 -20.68
N SER A 104 8.84 -21.96 -20.83
CA SER A 104 9.17 -21.00 -21.90
C SER A 104 8.91 -21.55 -23.30
N GLU A 105 9.29 -22.79 -23.57
CA GLU A 105 9.12 -23.46 -24.87
C GLU A 105 7.64 -23.47 -25.32
N ALA A 106 6.71 -23.80 -24.43
CA ALA A 106 5.28 -23.81 -24.75
C ALA A 106 4.74 -22.40 -24.99
N VAL A 107 5.18 -21.42 -24.21
CA VAL A 107 4.81 -20.01 -24.37
C VAL A 107 5.33 -19.44 -25.69
N GLU A 108 6.57 -19.74 -26.04
CA GLU A 108 7.22 -19.33 -27.29
C GLU A 108 6.56 -20.00 -28.50
N ALA A 109 6.33 -21.32 -28.45
CA ALA A 109 5.64 -22.06 -29.52
C ALA A 109 4.21 -21.57 -29.76
N ALA A 110 3.47 -21.22 -28.71
CA ALA A 110 2.11 -20.67 -28.84
C ALA A 110 2.11 -19.21 -29.34
N THR A 111 3.11 -18.41 -28.93
CA THR A 111 3.29 -17.03 -29.42
C THR A 111 3.72 -17.00 -30.90
N ALA A 112 4.62 -17.88 -31.31
CA ALA A 112 5.06 -18.02 -32.71
C ALA A 112 3.93 -18.50 -33.64
N GLN A 113 2.96 -19.23 -33.11
CA GLN A 113 1.73 -19.63 -33.82
C GLN A 113 0.61 -18.58 -33.77
N ASP A 114 0.81 -17.43 -33.12
CA ASP A 114 -0.19 -16.36 -32.92
C ASP A 114 -1.45 -16.81 -32.12
N LYS A 115 -1.37 -17.95 -31.43
CA LYS A 115 -2.45 -18.61 -30.67
C LYS A 115 -2.50 -18.22 -29.19
N ASP A 116 -1.54 -17.43 -28.72
CA ASP A 116 -1.38 -17.07 -27.31
C ASP A 116 -2.58 -16.30 -26.70
N TRP A 117 -3.49 -15.76 -27.53
CA TRP A 117 -4.77 -15.18 -27.11
C TRP A 117 -6.02 -15.99 -27.53
N GLU A 118 -5.86 -17.09 -28.27
CA GLU A 118 -6.98 -17.92 -28.75
C GLU A 118 -7.30 -19.04 -27.74
N SER A 119 -8.03 -18.68 -26.68
CA SER A 119 -8.38 -19.62 -25.62
C SER A 119 -9.17 -20.85 -26.13
N PRO A 120 -8.70 -22.08 -25.84
CA PRO A 120 -9.42 -23.32 -26.13
C PRO A 120 -10.59 -23.57 -25.16
N LEU A 121 -10.81 -22.70 -24.16
CA LEU A 121 -11.81 -22.85 -23.12
C LEU A 121 -12.94 -21.80 -23.23
N PRO A 122 -14.11 -22.18 -23.77
CA PRO A 122 -15.29 -21.32 -23.83
C PRO A 122 -15.78 -20.84 -22.45
N PHE A 123 -16.50 -19.72 -22.44
CA PHE A 123 -17.23 -19.26 -21.27
C PHE A 123 -18.24 -20.32 -20.80
N GLY A 124 -18.27 -20.58 -19.49
CA GLY A 124 -19.17 -21.54 -18.87
C GLY A 124 -18.69 -22.99 -18.91
N THR A 125 -17.54 -23.28 -19.55
CA THR A 125 -16.91 -24.61 -19.51
C THR A 125 -16.58 -24.99 -18.06
N GLU A 126 -16.95 -26.21 -17.67
CA GLU A 126 -16.58 -26.79 -16.38
C GLU A 126 -15.49 -27.85 -16.60
N LEU A 127 -14.46 -27.82 -15.75
CA LEU A 127 -13.31 -28.72 -15.81
C LEU A 127 -13.03 -29.29 -14.43
N GLU A 128 -12.57 -30.53 -14.38
CA GLU A 128 -11.75 -31.00 -13.26
C GLU A 128 -10.27 -30.68 -13.52
N LEU A 129 -9.55 -30.28 -12.47
CA LEU A 129 -8.17 -29.83 -12.52
C LEU A 129 -7.42 -30.32 -11.28
N THR A 130 -6.14 -30.64 -11.41
CA THR A 130 -5.22 -30.80 -10.28
C THR A 130 -4.41 -29.53 -10.12
N VAL A 131 -4.45 -28.91 -8.95
CA VAL A 131 -3.78 -27.63 -8.70
C VAL A 131 -2.26 -27.81 -8.64
N SER A 132 -1.55 -27.10 -9.52
CA SER A 132 -0.09 -27.17 -9.63
C SER A 132 0.63 -26.28 -8.62
N GLY A 133 0.03 -25.15 -8.22
CA GLY A 133 0.64 -24.23 -7.25
C GLY A 133 -0.26 -23.04 -6.89
N LEU A 134 0.31 -22.06 -6.18
CA LEU A 134 -0.28 -20.73 -6.00
C LEU A 134 0.49 -19.68 -6.80
N THR A 135 -0.24 -18.71 -7.34
CA THR A 135 0.31 -17.50 -7.96
C THR A 135 0.87 -16.57 -6.88
N SER A 136 1.67 -15.60 -7.30
CA SER A 136 2.14 -14.50 -6.45
C SER A 136 1.01 -13.58 -5.97
N THR A 137 -0.23 -13.81 -6.42
CA THR A 137 -1.44 -13.04 -6.08
C THR A 137 -2.34 -13.77 -5.07
N GLY A 138 -2.01 -15.02 -4.71
CA GLY A 138 -2.77 -15.85 -3.76
C GLY A 138 -3.91 -16.67 -4.36
N ASP A 139 -4.01 -16.71 -5.69
CA ASP A 139 -4.95 -17.58 -6.39
C ASP A 139 -4.25 -18.91 -6.74
N SER A 140 -5.01 -19.98 -6.90
CA SER A 140 -4.45 -21.24 -7.39
C SER A 140 -4.14 -21.16 -8.89
N ILE A 141 -3.16 -21.93 -9.34
CA ILE A 141 -2.86 -22.12 -10.77
C ILE A 141 -2.71 -23.61 -11.09
N SER A 142 -3.35 -24.03 -12.17
CA SER A 142 -3.40 -25.41 -12.67
C SER A 142 -3.02 -25.45 -14.14
N ILE A 143 -2.40 -26.54 -14.62
CA ILE A 143 -2.20 -26.80 -16.05
C ILE A 143 -3.37 -27.66 -16.57
N HIS A 144 -3.97 -27.25 -17.69
CA HIS A 144 -4.90 -28.07 -18.46
C HIS A 144 -4.30 -28.34 -19.85
N ILE A 145 -4.20 -29.62 -20.25
CA ILE A 145 -3.64 -30.01 -21.55
C ILE A 145 -4.75 -29.94 -22.60
N THR A 146 -4.51 -29.22 -23.70
CA THR A 146 -5.49 -28.99 -24.77
C THR A 146 -4.94 -29.32 -26.15
N PRO A 147 -5.78 -29.47 -27.19
CA PRO A 147 -5.32 -29.71 -28.57
C PRO A 147 -4.44 -28.61 -29.18
N VAL A 148 -4.30 -27.45 -28.53
CA VAL A 148 -3.42 -26.35 -28.96
C VAL A 148 -2.17 -26.16 -28.07
N GLY A 149 -2.00 -27.01 -27.05
CA GLY A 149 -0.90 -26.96 -26.08
C GLY A 149 -1.38 -26.94 -24.62
N PRO A 150 -0.47 -26.83 -23.64
CA PRO A 150 -0.84 -26.61 -22.25
C PRO A 150 -1.41 -25.20 -22.07
N TRP A 151 -2.44 -25.08 -21.22
CA TRP A 151 -3.15 -23.83 -20.95
C TRP A 151 -3.34 -23.68 -19.43
N ALA A 152 -3.04 -22.50 -18.88
CA ALA A 152 -3.14 -22.27 -17.45
C ALA A 152 -4.58 -21.94 -17.02
N VAL A 153 -5.02 -22.45 -15.87
CA VAL A 153 -6.29 -22.08 -15.27
C VAL A 153 -6.07 -21.57 -13.85
N VAL A 154 -6.54 -20.35 -13.60
CA VAL A 154 -6.40 -19.60 -12.35
C VAL A 154 -7.74 -19.63 -11.61
N VAL A 155 -7.75 -20.11 -10.37
CA VAL A 155 -8.98 -20.30 -9.58
C VAL A 155 -8.76 -19.85 -8.13
N PRO A 156 -9.58 -18.97 -7.55
CA PRO A 156 -9.42 -18.53 -6.18
C PRO A 156 -9.81 -19.64 -5.17
N PHE A 157 -9.25 -19.58 -3.96
CA PHE A 157 -9.59 -20.43 -2.81
C PHE A 157 -9.30 -21.94 -2.91
N ALA A 158 -8.71 -22.41 -4.00
CA ALA A 158 -8.11 -23.75 -4.11
C ALA A 158 -6.63 -23.72 -3.71
N LEU A 159 -6.04 -24.89 -3.39
CA LEU A 159 -4.68 -25.02 -2.87
C LEU A 159 -3.85 -26.07 -3.65
N PRO A 160 -2.50 -26.00 -3.61
CA PRO A 160 -1.63 -26.94 -4.31
C PRO A 160 -1.92 -28.41 -3.98
N GLY A 161 -1.91 -29.27 -5.00
CA GLY A 161 -2.18 -30.71 -4.87
C GLY A 161 -3.66 -31.09 -4.80
N GLU A 162 -4.59 -30.14 -4.77
CA GLU A 162 -6.03 -30.45 -4.74
C GLU A 162 -6.58 -30.86 -6.10
N ARG A 163 -7.51 -31.81 -6.12
CA ARG A 163 -8.39 -32.03 -7.28
C ARG A 163 -9.64 -31.18 -7.10
N ILE A 164 -9.86 -30.24 -8.01
CA ILE A 164 -10.95 -29.26 -7.95
C ILE A 164 -11.81 -29.31 -9.21
N ARG A 165 -13.06 -28.87 -9.09
CA ARG A 165 -13.95 -28.58 -10.21
C ARG A 165 -14.15 -27.07 -10.32
N ALA A 166 -13.88 -26.50 -11.49
CA ALA A 166 -13.88 -25.06 -11.72
C ALA A 166 -14.67 -24.69 -12.99
N LYS A 167 -15.24 -23.48 -13.01
CA LYS A 167 -16.07 -22.96 -14.12
C LYS A 167 -15.48 -21.71 -14.75
N ILE A 168 -15.08 -21.81 -16.01
CA ILE A 168 -14.39 -20.73 -16.73
C ILE A 168 -15.32 -19.54 -16.99
N TYR A 169 -14.93 -18.34 -16.54
CA TYR A 169 -15.69 -17.10 -16.73
C TYR A 169 -14.96 -16.01 -17.55
N ARG A 170 -13.62 -16.10 -17.68
CA ARG A 170 -12.80 -15.18 -18.48
C ARG A 170 -11.57 -15.91 -19.01
N SER A 171 -11.04 -15.45 -20.15
CA SER A 171 -9.71 -15.83 -20.64
C SER A 171 -8.88 -14.60 -20.98
N SER A 172 -7.56 -14.71 -20.82
CA SER A 172 -6.52 -13.75 -21.25
C SER A 172 -5.37 -14.55 -21.90
N ARG A 173 -4.17 -13.98 -21.97
CA ARG A 173 -3.01 -14.58 -22.66
C ARG A 173 -2.54 -15.89 -22.02
N LEU A 174 -2.66 -17.02 -22.73
CA LEU A 174 -2.36 -18.39 -22.29
C LEU A 174 -3.00 -18.85 -20.96
N HIS A 175 -3.99 -18.12 -20.45
CA HIS A 175 -4.67 -18.49 -19.21
C HIS A 175 -6.16 -18.14 -19.16
N SER A 176 -6.90 -18.92 -18.37
CA SER A 176 -8.31 -18.71 -18.06
C SER A 176 -8.52 -18.50 -16.56
N PHE A 177 -9.57 -17.76 -16.21
CA PHE A 177 -10.03 -17.56 -14.84
C PHE A 177 -11.30 -18.38 -14.62
N GLY A 178 -11.32 -19.17 -13.55
CA GLY A 178 -12.48 -19.95 -13.12
C GLY A 178 -13.06 -19.49 -11.79
N ASP A 179 -14.37 -19.63 -11.63
CA ASP A 179 -14.98 -19.73 -10.29
C ASP A 179 -14.74 -21.16 -9.76
N LEU A 180 -14.37 -21.30 -8.49
CA LEU A 180 -14.32 -22.61 -7.81
C LEU A 180 -15.76 -23.10 -7.60
N LEU A 181 -16.07 -24.30 -8.07
CA LEU A 181 -17.36 -24.95 -7.78
C LEU A 181 -17.25 -25.89 -6.58
N GLU A 182 -16.18 -26.69 -6.55
CA GLU A 182 -16.04 -27.83 -5.63
C GLU A 182 -14.56 -28.18 -5.45
N VAL A 183 -14.17 -28.57 -4.24
CA VAL A 183 -12.88 -29.22 -3.96
C VAL A 183 -13.19 -30.70 -3.77
N VAL A 184 -12.84 -31.52 -4.76
CA VAL A 184 -13.20 -32.93 -4.82
C VAL A 184 -12.24 -33.78 -3.99
N GLU A 185 -10.94 -33.45 -4.01
CA GLU A 185 -9.92 -34.00 -3.12
C GLU A 185 -9.13 -32.84 -2.48
N PRO A 186 -9.31 -32.58 -1.16
CA PRO A 186 -8.64 -31.49 -0.47
C PRO A 186 -7.22 -31.85 -0.03
N ASN A 187 -6.34 -30.85 0.06
CA ASN A 187 -4.99 -31.03 0.58
C ASN A 187 -5.05 -31.07 2.11
N GLY A 188 -5.10 -32.28 2.69
CA GLY A 188 -5.20 -32.50 4.14
C GLY A 188 -4.04 -31.98 5.00
N THR A 189 -2.96 -31.46 4.40
CA THR A 189 -1.86 -30.79 5.14
C THR A 189 -1.94 -29.26 5.10
N MET A 190 -2.69 -28.70 4.14
CA MET A 190 -2.70 -27.26 3.84
C MET A 190 -4.09 -26.63 3.93
N ARG A 191 -5.16 -27.41 3.76
CA ARG A 191 -6.55 -27.00 4.00
C ARG A 191 -7.01 -27.45 5.38
N ASP A 192 -7.23 -26.49 6.26
CA ASP A 192 -8.04 -26.66 7.46
C ASP A 192 -9.19 -25.64 7.43
N SER A 193 -10.38 -26.12 7.11
CA SER A 193 -11.60 -25.29 7.06
C SER A 193 -12.07 -24.84 8.45
N SER A 194 -11.58 -25.43 9.55
CA SER A 194 -11.93 -25.01 10.92
C SER A 194 -11.29 -23.67 11.31
N LEU A 195 -10.22 -23.26 10.61
CA LEU A 195 -9.57 -21.96 10.78
C LEU A 195 -10.41 -20.79 10.24
N ILE A 196 -11.43 -21.05 9.41
CA ILE A 196 -12.22 -20.01 8.73
C ILE A 196 -13.14 -19.30 9.74
N ARG A 197 -12.76 -18.09 10.16
CA ARG A 197 -13.55 -17.26 11.09
C ARG A 197 -14.58 -16.36 10.41
N CYS A 198 -14.48 -16.14 9.11
CA CYS A 198 -15.39 -15.23 8.38
C CYS A 198 -16.40 -16.00 7.52
N LYS A 199 -17.70 -15.85 7.83
CA LYS A 199 -18.83 -16.41 7.06
C LYS A 199 -18.91 -15.93 5.59
N TYR A 200 -18.17 -14.88 5.23
CA TYR A 200 -18.03 -14.34 3.88
C TYR A 200 -16.76 -14.80 3.15
N PHE A 201 -15.93 -15.65 3.77
CA PHE A 201 -14.79 -16.26 3.10
C PHE A 201 -15.26 -17.10 1.89
N GLY A 202 -14.42 -17.22 0.85
CA GLY A 202 -14.83 -17.78 -0.44
C GLY A 202 -15.75 -16.87 -1.30
N LYS A 203 -16.29 -15.78 -0.75
CA LYS A 203 -17.20 -14.85 -1.45
C LYS A 203 -16.70 -13.41 -1.50
N CYS A 204 -16.19 -12.90 -0.38
CA CYS A 204 -15.57 -11.58 -0.27
C CYS A 204 -14.15 -11.59 -0.88
N ALA A 205 -13.77 -10.53 -1.59
CA ALA A 205 -12.43 -10.37 -2.16
C ALA A 205 -11.33 -9.99 -1.14
N GLY A 206 -11.67 -9.85 0.15
CA GLY A 206 -10.79 -9.27 1.18
C GLY A 206 -9.77 -10.20 1.84
N CYS A 207 -9.95 -11.52 1.76
CA CYS A 207 -9.04 -12.52 2.32
C CYS A 207 -8.94 -13.73 1.39
N GLN A 208 -7.74 -14.32 1.27
CA GLN A 208 -7.46 -15.47 0.40
C GLN A 208 -7.14 -16.75 1.20
N HIS A 209 -6.65 -16.63 2.44
CA HIS A 209 -5.89 -17.70 3.11
C HIS A 209 -6.50 -18.19 4.44
N GLN A 210 -7.76 -17.86 4.79
CA GLN A 210 -8.34 -18.24 6.10
C GLN A 210 -8.45 -19.75 6.38
N MET A 211 -8.29 -20.59 5.35
CA MET A 211 -8.25 -22.05 5.46
C MET A 211 -6.82 -22.63 5.47
N ILE A 212 -5.79 -21.78 5.51
CA ILE A 212 -4.38 -22.18 5.48
C ILE A 212 -3.77 -21.97 6.89
N PRO A 213 -3.12 -22.99 7.49
CA PRO A 213 -2.39 -22.83 8.75
C PRO A 213 -1.41 -21.66 8.71
N TYR A 214 -1.37 -20.86 9.78
CA TYR A 214 -0.71 -19.55 9.74
C TYR A 214 0.80 -19.62 9.42
N ALA A 215 1.51 -20.63 9.93
CA ALA A 215 2.92 -20.86 9.58
C ALA A 215 3.12 -21.05 8.06
N THR A 216 2.21 -21.76 7.40
CA THR A 216 2.23 -21.95 5.94
C THR A 216 1.92 -20.65 5.19
N GLN A 217 1.08 -19.75 5.74
CA GLN A 217 0.87 -18.41 5.17
C GLN A 217 2.17 -17.59 5.14
N LEU A 218 3.04 -17.73 6.15
CA LEU A 218 4.34 -17.03 6.22
C LEU A 218 5.32 -17.56 5.17
N LEU A 219 5.35 -18.87 4.94
CA LEU A 219 6.16 -19.52 3.89
C LEU A 219 5.69 -19.10 2.48
N LEU A 220 4.38 -19.01 2.24
CA LEU A 220 3.84 -18.48 0.99
C LEU A 220 4.24 -17.02 0.75
N LYS A 221 4.26 -16.19 1.79
CA LYS A 221 4.68 -14.78 1.70
C LYS A 221 6.18 -14.64 1.44
N GLU A 222 7.00 -15.54 1.99
CA GLU A 222 8.43 -15.64 1.68
C GLU A 222 8.66 -16.04 0.22
N GLU A 223 7.87 -16.98 -0.31
CA GLU A 223 7.90 -17.36 -1.73
C GLU A 223 7.46 -16.23 -2.67
N ILE A 224 6.49 -15.40 -2.27
CA ILE A 224 6.10 -14.20 -3.03
C ILE A 224 7.27 -13.20 -3.11
N VAL A 225 7.99 -12.98 -2.01
CA VAL A 225 9.21 -12.15 -1.99
C VAL A 225 10.29 -12.76 -2.89
N ARG A 226 10.53 -14.07 -2.80
CA ARG A 226 11.50 -14.82 -3.63
C ARG A 226 11.20 -14.65 -5.12
N LYS A 227 9.98 -15.00 -5.54
CA LYS A 227 9.51 -14.84 -6.92
C LYS A 227 9.64 -13.41 -7.42
N ALA A 228 9.36 -12.40 -6.59
CA ALA A 228 9.45 -11.00 -6.99
C ALA A 228 10.88 -10.60 -7.37
N PHE A 229 11.87 -10.93 -6.54
CA PHE A 229 13.27 -10.62 -6.84
C PHE A 229 13.80 -11.44 -8.02
N GLN A 230 13.43 -12.71 -8.13
CA GLN A 230 13.79 -13.56 -9.29
C GLN A 230 13.26 -13.00 -10.63
N ASN A 231 12.01 -12.53 -10.65
CA ASN A 231 11.33 -12.15 -11.89
C ASN A 231 11.50 -10.70 -12.32
N PHE A 232 11.64 -9.76 -11.36
CA PHE A 232 11.55 -8.33 -11.63
C PHE A 232 12.83 -7.53 -11.34
N SER A 233 13.82 -8.12 -10.67
CA SER A 233 15.06 -7.38 -10.36
C SER A 233 15.96 -7.16 -11.59
N GLY A 234 16.04 -8.13 -12.50
CA GLY A 234 17.04 -8.12 -13.57
C GLY A 234 18.48 -8.22 -13.04
N ILE A 235 18.68 -8.92 -11.93
CA ILE A 235 19.96 -9.31 -11.34
C ILE A 235 20.14 -10.83 -11.56
N PRO A 236 21.36 -11.36 -11.79
CA PRO A 236 21.59 -12.81 -11.81
C PRO A 236 21.15 -13.50 -10.52
N ILE A 237 20.55 -14.69 -10.65
CA ILE A 237 19.96 -15.44 -9.52
C ILE A 237 20.92 -15.65 -8.36
N ASP A 238 22.17 -16.01 -8.64
CA ASP A 238 23.21 -16.32 -7.64
C ASP A 238 23.70 -15.09 -6.86
N SER A 239 23.37 -13.88 -7.33
CA SER A 239 23.67 -12.60 -6.68
C SER A 239 22.52 -12.10 -5.79
N ILE A 240 21.40 -12.82 -5.73
CA ILE A 240 20.23 -12.48 -4.90
C ILE A 240 20.27 -13.35 -3.64
N PRO A 241 20.43 -12.79 -2.42
CA PRO A 241 20.38 -13.58 -1.20
C PRO A 241 18.98 -14.17 -1.02
N ALA A 242 18.90 -15.41 -0.55
CA ALA A 242 17.62 -16.04 -0.22
C ALA A 242 16.85 -15.19 0.82
N PRO A 243 15.54 -14.94 0.62
CA PRO A 243 14.77 -14.18 1.60
C PRO A 243 14.78 -14.83 2.98
N LEU A 244 14.95 -14.01 4.00
CA LEU A 244 14.85 -14.41 5.40
C LEU A 244 13.38 -14.62 5.79
N ALA A 245 13.16 -15.55 6.72
CA ALA A 245 11.83 -15.95 7.18
C ALA A 245 10.91 -14.76 7.50
N THR A 246 9.70 -14.79 6.91
CA THR A 246 8.66 -13.76 7.06
C THR A 246 8.34 -13.52 8.53
N ILE A 247 8.47 -12.28 9.01
CA ILE A 247 8.08 -11.90 10.38
C ILE A 247 6.55 -11.91 10.50
N PRO A 248 5.99 -12.63 11.50
CA PRO A 248 4.55 -12.73 11.69
C PRO A 248 3.92 -11.45 12.25
N SER A 249 2.62 -11.29 12.01
CA SER A 249 1.78 -10.34 12.76
C SER A 249 1.52 -10.88 14.17
N PRO A 250 1.72 -10.10 15.24
CA PRO A 250 1.27 -10.48 16.58
C PRO A 250 -0.26 -10.66 16.69
N LYS A 251 -1.05 -10.00 15.84
CA LYS A 251 -2.50 -10.22 15.70
C LYS A 251 -2.87 -10.73 14.30
N GLN A 252 -3.39 -11.96 14.22
CA GLN A 252 -3.83 -12.61 12.96
C GLN A 252 -5.28 -12.25 12.54
N TYR A 253 -6.04 -11.71 13.49
CA TYR A 253 -7.43 -11.23 13.41
C TYR A 253 -7.52 -10.01 14.33
N ASN A 254 -8.60 -9.22 14.26
CA ASN A 254 -8.73 -8.00 15.08
C ASN A 254 -7.52 -7.04 14.98
N TYR A 255 -6.90 -6.95 13.80
CA TYR A 255 -5.65 -6.20 13.58
C TYR A 255 -5.84 -4.94 12.74
N ARG A 256 -6.89 -4.92 11.90
CA ARG A 256 -7.04 -3.95 10.82
C ARG A 256 -7.72 -2.67 11.30
N THR A 257 -6.93 -1.62 11.52
CA THR A 257 -7.36 -0.32 12.08
C THR A 257 -8.12 0.58 11.10
N LYS A 258 -8.28 0.20 9.82
CA LYS A 258 -9.08 0.94 8.83
C LYS A 258 -9.88 -0.01 7.94
N ILE A 259 -11.19 0.17 7.93
CA ILE A 259 -12.07 -0.42 6.93
C ILE A 259 -12.83 0.68 6.17
N THR A 260 -13.11 0.40 4.91
CA THR A 260 -13.83 1.32 4.03
C THR A 260 -14.96 0.59 3.29
N PRO A 261 -16.06 0.22 3.98
CA PRO A 261 -17.20 -0.42 3.35
C PRO A 261 -17.84 0.52 2.32
N HIS A 262 -18.33 -0.02 1.21
CA HIS A 262 -18.94 0.76 0.14
C HIS A 262 -20.27 0.19 -0.30
N PHE A 263 -21.08 1.03 -0.96
CA PHE A 263 -22.36 0.67 -1.53
C PHE A 263 -22.48 1.17 -2.97
N ASP A 264 -23.17 0.41 -3.82
CA ASP A 264 -23.44 0.79 -5.21
C ASP A 264 -24.55 1.85 -5.31
N ALA A 265 -24.56 2.63 -6.39
CA ALA A 265 -25.62 3.61 -6.63
C ALA A 265 -26.98 2.91 -6.82
N PRO A 266 -28.11 3.54 -6.41
CA PRO A 266 -29.44 3.11 -6.82
C PRO A 266 -29.54 3.01 -8.37
N PRO A 267 -30.28 2.03 -8.93
CA PRO A 267 -30.43 1.84 -10.37
C PRO A 267 -31.22 2.97 -11.05
N SER A 268 -30.56 4.10 -11.31
CA SER A 268 -31.12 5.17 -12.13
C SER A 268 -31.23 4.72 -13.60
N ASN A 269 -32.37 4.10 -13.95
CA ASN A 269 -32.79 3.69 -15.31
C ASN A 269 -31.61 3.32 -16.22
N ARG A 270 -30.83 2.28 -15.84
CA ARG A 270 -29.49 2.02 -16.38
C ARG A 270 -29.49 1.91 -17.91
N THR A 271 -29.15 3.00 -18.58
CA THR A 271 -28.96 3.05 -20.03
C THR A 271 -27.79 2.15 -20.40
N ARG A 272 -28.12 0.96 -20.93
CA ARG A 272 -27.11 0.09 -21.55
C ARG A 272 -26.35 0.89 -22.59
N ARG A 273 -25.03 0.80 -22.49
CA ARG A 273 -24.01 1.51 -23.28
C ARG A 273 -24.42 1.60 -24.76
N GLY A 274 -24.91 2.77 -25.20
CA GLY A 274 -25.25 3.06 -26.59
C GLY A 274 -26.72 3.04 -27.02
N GLY A 275 -27.70 2.90 -26.11
CA GLY A 275 -29.14 2.91 -26.47
C GLY A 275 -30.00 3.87 -25.67
N LYS A 276 -30.91 4.61 -26.35
CA LYS A 276 -32.01 5.35 -25.69
C LYS A 276 -33.05 4.36 -25.17
N ALA A 277 -33.11 4.16 -23.85
CA ALA A 277 -34.23 3.46 -23.23
C ALA A 277 -35.47 4.39 -23.22
N LYS A 278 -36.63 3.90 -23.66
CA LYS A 278 -37.91 4.57 -23.39
C LYS A 278 -38.26 4.35 -21.92
N SER A 279 -38.58 5.42 -21.20
CA SER A 279 -38.98 5.36 -19.79
C SER A 279 -40.40 4.80 -19.64
N THR A 280 -40.52 3.52 -19.29
CA THR A 280 -41.79 2.87 -18.92
C THR A 280 -41.78 2.25 -17.51
N ALA A 281 -40.65 2.30 -16.81
CA ALA A 281 -40.58 1.96 -15.39
C ALA A 281 -41.32 3.02 -14.54
N LYS A 282 -42.60 2.78 -14.27
CA LYS A 282 -43.32 3.38 -13.15
C LYS A 282 -42.99 2.58 -11.90
N ASN A 283 -42.61 3.28 -10.84
CA ASN A 283 -41.94 2.75 -9.63
C ASN A 283 -40.58 2.12 -9.95
N GLY A 284 -39.70 2.05 -8.94
CA GLY A 284 -38.36 1.49 -9.11
C GLY A 284 -38.39 -0.03 -9.32
N ASP A 285 -37.27 -0.61 -9.77
CA ASP A 285 -37.07 -2.06 -9.77
C ASP A 285 -37.35 -2.60 -8.35
N ALA A 286 -38.46 -3.31 -8.19
CA ALA A 286 -38.98 -3.76 -6.88
C ALA A 286 -38.14 -4.87 -6.20
N ASN A 287 -36.89 -5.01 -6.64
CA ASN A 287 -35.92 -6.02 -6.24
C ASN A 287 -34.50 -5.42 -6.13
N TRP A 288 -34.35 -4.09 -6.09
CA TRP A 288 -33.08 -3.45 -5.72
C TRP A 288 -32.95 -3.35 -4.20
N GLU A 289 -31.94 -4.04 -3.69
CA GLU A 289 -31.51 -4.02 -2.30
C GLU A 289 -30.26 -3.14 -2.18
N LEU A 290 -30.26 -2.20 -1.23
CA LEU A 290 -29.04 -1.49 -0.83
C LEU A 290 -28.13 -2.47 -0.09
N ARG A 291 -26.92 -2.66 -0.59
CA ARG A 291 -25.88 -3.51 0.03
C ARG A 291 -24.71 -2.65 0.45
N ILE A 292 -24.20 -2.86 1.65
CA ILE A 292 -23.09 -2.10 2.23
C ILE A 292 -22.06 -3.10 2.76
N GLY A 293 -20.86 -3.08 2.18
CA GLY A 293 -19.83 -4.06 2.51
C GLY A 293 -18.61 -3.94 1.59
N PHE A 294 -18.17 -5.06 1.02
CA PHE A 294 -16.96 -5.12 0.19
C PHE A 294 -17.25 -5.80 -1.16
N ASN A 295 -16.29 -5.74 -2.09
CA ASN A 295 -16.46 -6.37 -3.40
C ASN A 295 -16.45 -7.90 -3.29
N GLN A 296 -17.33 -8.56 -4.06
CA GLN A 296 -17.31 -10.00 -4.27
C GLN A 296 -16.07 -10.44 -5.08
N MET A 297 -15.55 -11.64 -4.83
CA MET A 297 -14.41 -12.18 -5.57
C MET A 297 -14.66 -12.21 -7.09
N GLY A 298 -13.65 -11.78 -7.86
CA GLY A 298 -13.68 -11.63 -9.32
C GLY A 298 -14.63 -10.55 -9.87
N ARG A 299 -15.39 -9.83 -9.04
CA ARG A 299 -16.57 -9.05 -9.45
C ARG A 299 -16.60 -7.66 -8.83
N ARG A 300 -16.91 -6.63 -9.63
CA ARG A 300 -17.18 -5.25 -9.16
C ARG A 300 -18.64 -5.10 -8.73
N ASN A 301 -19.03 -5.86 -7.72
CA ASN A 301 -20.39 -5.89 -7.16
C ASN A 301 -20.29 -5.99 -5.63
N VAL A 302 -21.08 -5.20 -4.91
CA VAL A 302 -21.06 -5.21 -3.44
C VAL A 302 -21.70 -6.49 -2.90
N LEU A 303 -20.95 -7.17 -2.03
CA LEU A 303 -21.44 -8.16 -1.09
C LEU A 303 -21.78 -7.44 0.22
N ASP A 304 -23.01 -7.62 0.71
CA ASP A 304 -23.46 -7.02 1.96
C ASP A 304 -22.80 -7.72 3.16
N ILE A 305 -22.16 -6.95 4.03
CA ILE A 305 -21.28 -7.44 5.11
C ILE A 305 -21.46 -6.54 6.33
N GLU A 306 -21.90 -7.11 7.46
CA GLU A 306 -22.07 -6.39 8.72
C GLU A 306 -20.89 -6.56 9.69
N GLU A 307 -20.07 -7.59 9.50
CA GLU A 307 -18.89 -7.91 10.32
C GLU A 307 -17.66 -8.27 9.48
N CYS A 308 -16.48 -7.84 9.93
CA CYS A 308 -15.19 -8.20 9.36
C CYS A 308 -14.21 -8.68 10.47
N PRO A 309 -14.01 -9.99 10.65
CA PRO A 309 -13.16 -10.53 11.74
C PRO A 309 -11.67 -10.15 11.72
N ILE A 310 -11.17 -9.53 10.64
CA ILE A 310 -9.82 -8.94 10.62
C ILE A 310 -9.80 -7.47 11.07
N ALA A 311 -10.94 -6.78 11.06
CA ALA A 311 -11.08 -5.42 11.60
C ALA A 311 -11.07 -5.43 13.13
N THR A 312 -10.56 -4.36 13.74
CA THR A 312 -10.54 -4.25 15.21
C THR A 312 -11.96 -4.16 15.79
N PRO A 313 -12.17 -4.55 17.07
CA PRO A 313 -13.52 -4.69 17.62
C PRO A 313 -14.35 -3.41 17.58
N VAL A 314 -13.75 -2.24 17.81
CA VAL A 314 -14.44 -0.95 17.76
C VAL A 314 -15.06 -0.65 16.39
N LEU A 315 -14.44 -1.15 15.30
CA LEU A 315 -14.92 -0.96 13.94
C LEU A 315 -16.12 -1.85 13.65
N ASN A 316 -16.13 -3.10 14.14
CA ASN A 316 -17.28 -3.99 14.01
C ASN A 316 -18.48 -3.49 14.85
N ILE A 317 -18.23 -2.93 16.04
CA ILE A 317 -19.27 -2.27 16.86
C ILE A 317 -19.85 -1.04 16.13
N ALA A 318 -19.03 -0.23 15.48
CA ALA A 318 -19.48 0.93 14.70
C ALA A 318 -20.11 0.60 13.34
N LEU A 319 -19.78 -0.56 12.74
CA LEU A 319 -20.22 -0.92 11.38
C LEU A 319 -21.74 -1.07 11.28
N THR A 320 -22.39 -1.68 12.27
CA THR A 320 -23.85 -1.83 12.30
C THR A 320 -24.58 -0.47 12.32
N PRO A 321 -24.38 0.42 13.32
CA PRO A 321 -25.06 1.72 13.34
C PRO A 321 -24.69 2.62 12.15
N ALA A 322 -23.47 2.51 11.60
CA ALA A 322 -23.09 3.23 10.38
C ALA A 322 -23.87 2.73 9.15
N ARG A 323 -24.06 1.41 8.99
CA ARG A 323 -24.93 0.82 7.95
C ARG A 323 -26.37 1.27 8.15
N ASP A 324 -26.91 1.16 9.36
CA ASP A 324 -28.28 1.59 9.70
C ASP A 324 -28.53 3.07 9.44
N GLN A 325 -27.51 3.92 9.58
CA GLN A 325 -27.62 5.35 9.25
C GLN A 325 -27.82 5.55 7.73
N VAL A 326 -27.10 4.80 6.88
CA VAL A 326 -27.30 4.86 5.41
C VAL A 326 -28.62 4.25 4.99
N HIS A 327 -29.04 3.11 5.57
CA HIS A 327 -30.36 2.53 5.30
C HIS A 327 -31.52 3.48 5.68
N ARG A 328 -31.34 4.34 6.69
CA ARG A 328 -32.30 5.38 7.09
C ARG A 328 -32.16 6.70 6.33
N GLN A 329 -31.17 6.87 5.44
CA GLN A 329 -31.07 8.08 4.61
C GLN A 329 -32.17 8.11 3.55
N VAL A 330 -33.24 8.87 3.82
CA VAL A 330 -34.38 9.08 2.91
C VAL A 330 -33.95 9.57 1.51
N ASN A 331 -32.79 10.22 1.41
CA ASN A 331 -32.19 10.69 0.16
C ASN A 331 -31.24 9.68 -0.51
N ILE A 332 -31.14 8.41 -0.08
CA ILE A 332 -30.27 7.39 -0.71
C ILE A 332 -30.53 7.25 -2.22
N HIS A 333 -31.79 7.38 -2.65
CA HIS A 333 -32.19 7.37 -4.06
C HIS A 333 -31.65 8.55 -4.89
N THR A 334 -31.09 9.60 -4.26
CA THR A 334 -30.49 10.76 -4.94
C THR A 334 -29.02 10.57 -5.32
N TYR A 335 -28.36 9.53 -4.79
CA TYR A 335 -26.94 9.27 -5.03
C TYR A 335 -26.70 8.86 -6.49
N LYS A 336 -26.04 9.74 -7.26
CA LYS A 336 -25.70 9.51 -8.68
C LYS A 336 -24.51 8.56 -8.89
N ARG A 337 -23.84 8.16 -7.81
CA ARG A 337 -22.68 7.25 -7.74
C ARG A 337 -22.73 6.51 -6.41
N GLY A 338 -22.13 5.32 -6.36
CA GLY A 338 -21.87 4.64 -5.09
C GLY A 338 -20.93 5.46 -4.20
N ALA A 339 -20.98 5.22 -2.89
CA ALA A 339 -20.17 5.91 -1.91
C ALA A 339 -19.52 4.92 -0.93
N THR A 340 -18.62 5.45 -0.11
CA THR A 340 -17.75 4.67 0.79
C THR A 340 -17.83 5.28 2.18
N LEU A 341 -18.12 4.44 3.17
CA LEU A 341 -18.01 4.77 4.58
C LEU A 341 -16.54 4.67 5.00
N LEU A 342 -16.11 5.56 5.88
CA LEU A 342 -14.83 5.42 6.59
C LEU A 342 -15.12 4.96 8.01
N LEU A 343 -14.43 3.92 8.45
CA LEU A 343 -14.31 3.56 9.86
C LEU A 343 -12.82 3.38 10.15
N ARG A 344 -12.27 4.23 11.02
CA ARG A 344 -10.86 4.22 11.44
C ARG A 344 -10.79 4.11 12.95
N ASP A 345 -9.94 3.20 13.42
CA ASP A 345 -9.64 2.99 14.83
C ASP A 345 -8.68 4.08 15.29
N SER A 346 -8.90 4.53 16.52
CA SER A 346 -8.11 5.51 17.23
C SER A 346 -8.07 5.13 18.70
N LEU A 347 -6.93 5.28 19.34
CA LEU A 347 -6.86 5.42 20.79
C LEU A 347 -7.72 6.63 21.20
N GLU A 348 -8.37 6.57 22.37
CA GLU A 348 -8.99 7.77 22.91
C GLU A 348 -7.91 8.80 23.30
N PRO A 349 -8.05 10.09 22.92
CA PRO A 349 -7.05 11.10 23.26
C PRO A 349 -6.89 11.21 24.78
N ARG A 350 -5.69 10.93 25.31
CA ARG A 350 -5.42 11.16 26.72
C ARG A 350 -5.44 12.67 27.00
N PRO A 351 -6.02 13.12 28.14
CA PRO A 351 -5.87 14.51 28.54
C PRO A 351 -4.39 14.82 28.74
N LEU A 352 -3.87 15.80 27.98
CA LEU A 352 -2.49 16.26 28.09
C LEU A 352 -2.22 16.79 29.51
N PRO A 353 -1.05 16.49 30.10
CA PRO A 353 -0.55 17.24 31.26
C PRO A 353 -0.54 18.75 30.94
N CYS A 354 -1.10 19.55 31.83
CA CYS A 354 -1.57 20.90 31.53
C CYS A 354 -0.49 22.00 31.60
N ASP A 355 0.55 21.89 30.76
CA ASP A 355 1.60 22.92 30.59
C ASP A 355 1.31 23.91 29.44
N GLY A 356 0.31 24.79 29.65
CA GLY A 356 0.21 26.13 29.04
C GLY A 356 0.04 26.30 27.52
N THR A 357 0.41 25.34 26.68
CA THR A 357 0.29 25.42 25.22
C THR A 357 -1.12 25.04 24.75
N ALA A 358 -1.61 25.71 23.71
CA ALA A 358 -3.03 25.74 23.36
C ALA A 358 -3.66 24.35 23.15
N GLN A 359 -4.73 24.06 23.89
CA GLN A 359 -5.75 23.14 23.41
C GLN A 359 -6.34 23.71 22.11
N VAL A 360 -6.22 22.97 21.01
CA VAL A 360 -6.83 23.35 19.73
C VAL A 360 -8.34 23.17 19.84
N GLN A 361 -9.05 24.26 20.11
CA GLN A 361 -10.51 24.27 20.21
C GLN A 361 -11.13 23.86 18.86
N GLY A 362 -11.67 22.64 18.80
CA GLY A 362 -12.37 22.11 17.63
C GLY A 362 -12.16 20.62 17.36
N GLU A 363 -11.08 20.01 17.85
CA GLU A 363 -10.73 18.60 17.57
C GLU A 363 -11.51 17.57 18.41
N ALA A 364 -12.83 17.75 18.58
CA ALA A 364 -13.68 16.72 19.19
C ALA A 364 -13.96 15.62 18.14
N PRO A 365 -13.48 14.36 18.33
CA PRO A 365 -13.67 13.32 17.32
C PRO A 365 -15.14 12.94 17.21
N ILE A 366 -15.64 12.86 15.97
CA ILE A 366 -16.96 12.26 15.66
C ILE A 366 -16.83 10.75 15.87
N SER A 367 -16.96 10.34 17.13
CA SER A 367 -16.92 8.97 17.61
C SER A 367 -18.30 8.35 17.59
N THR A 368 -18.40 7.12 17.06
CA THR A 368 -19.67 6.38 16.95
C THR A 368 -19.71 5.11 17.80
N ALA A 369 -18.57 4.61 18.24
CA ALA A 369 -18.44 3.45 19.11
C ALA A 369 -17.19 3.56 19.98
N LYS A 370 -17.21 2.86 21.12
CA LYS A 370 -16.06 2.64 21.99
C LYS A 370 -15.90 1.15 22.31
N CYS A 371 -14.67 0.70 22.55
CA CYS A 371 -14.39 -0.54 23.27
C CYS A 371 -13.07 -0.44 24.04
N LYS A 372 -12.70 -1.50 24.76
CA LYS A 372 -11.35 -1.65 25.32
C LYS A 372 -10.62 -2.81 24.65
N ASP A 373 -9.30 -2.71 24.57
CA ASP A 373 -8.44 -3.77 24.06
C ASP A 373 -8.06 -4.78 25.17
N ASP A 374 -7.22 -5.75 24.82
CA ASP A 374 -6.73 -6.79 25.74
C ASP A 374 -5.86 -6.24 26.88
N GLN A 375 -5.40 -4.99 26.79
CA GLN A 375 -4.64 -4.25 27.82
C GLN A 375 -5.51 -3.27 28.62
N GLY A 376 -6.82 -3.19 28.33
CA GLY A 376 -7.75 -2.27 28.98
C GLY A 376 -7.69 -0.82 28.45
N ILE A 377 -6.97 -0.58 27.35
CA ILE A 377 -6.83 0.72 26.70
C ILE A 377 -8.12 1.03 25.94
N GLU A 378 -8.59 2.28 26.00
CA GLU A 378 -9.85 2.68 25.37
C GLU A 378 -9.66 3.11 23.91
N HIS A 379 -10.44 2.50 23.03
CA HIS A 379 -10.44 2.69 21.57
C HIS A 379 -11.77 3.29 21.12
N ILE A 380 -11.73 4.16 20.11
CA ILE A 380 -12.87 4.87 19.54
C ILE A 380 -12.93 4.71 18.00
N CYS A 381 -14.12 4.58 17.43
CA CYS A 381 -14.29 4.55 15.97
C CYS A 381 -14.59 5.94 15.41
N ILE A 382 -13.61 6.50 14.68
CA ILE A 382 -13.72 7.77 13.95
C ILE A 382 -14.28 7.52 12.55
N THR A 383 -15.30 8.28 12.17
CA THR A 383 -15.95 8.20 10.85
C THR A 383 -15.74 9.42 9.94
N ASP A 384 -15.33 10.58 10.48
CA ASP A 384 -14.92 11.71 9.65
C ASP A 384 -13.47 11.55 9.16
N SER A 385 -13.31 11.55 7.84
CA SER A 385 -12.04 11.63 7.11
C SER A 385 -11.05 12.71 7.55
N LYS A 386 -11.52 13.80 8.17
CA LYS A 386 -10.67 14.92 8.61
C LYS A 386 -10.33 14.90 10.10
N ALA A 387 -11.05 14.13 10.90
CA ALA A 387 -10.80 14.06 12.34
C ALA A 387 -9.45 13.38 12.64
N VAL A 388 -8.80 13.81 13.72
CA VAL A 388 -7.49 13.32 14.14
C VAL A 388 -7.62 11.95 14.81
N VAL A 389 -6.88 10.99 14.29
CA VAL A 389 -6.62 9.68 14.90
C VAL A 389 -5.45 9.81 15.85
N HIS A 390 -5.50 9.11 16.97
CA HIS A 390 -4.38 8.86 17.86
C HIS A 390 -3.99 7.38 17.78
N GLU A 391 -2.70 7.09 17.68
CA GLU A 391 -2.13 5.75 17.52
C GLU A 391 -0.81 5.66 18.31
N ARG A 392 -0.34 4.46 18.65
CA ARG A 392 0.92 4.28 19.39
C ARG A 392 1.74 3.11 18.86
N VAL A 393 2.99 3.37 18.45
CA VAL A 393 3.94 2.37 17.93
C VAL A 393 5.09 2.20 18.94
N GLY A 394 5.01 1.12 19.73
CA GLY A 394 5.91 0.95 20.88
C GLY A 394 5.68 2.04 21.92
N ASP A 395 6.73 2.78 22.24
CA ASP A 395 6.69 3.90 23.20
C ASP A 395 6.31 5.24 22.55
N PHE A 396 6.19 5.30 21.22
CA PHE A 396 5.98 6.53 20.45
C PHE A 396 4.51 6.75 20.07
N GLU A 397 4.02 7.98 20.22
CA GLU A 397 2.64 8.37 19.91
C GLU A 397 2.52 9.13 18.59
N PHE A 398 1.46 8.84 17.84
CA PHE A 398 1.24 9.36 16.50
C PHE A 398 -0.16 9.94 16.36
N THR A 399 -0.24 11.04 15.62
CA THR A 399 -1.49 11.67 15.18
C THR A 399 -1.49 11.84 13.66
N PHE A 400 -2.65 11.67 13.04
CA PHE A 400 -2.87 11.86 11.59
C PHE A 400 -4.38 11.94 11.28
N PRO A 401 -4.83 12.54 10.16
CA PRO A 401 -6.25 12.56 9.79
C PRO A 401 -6.74 11.17 9.37
N ALA A 402 -7.92 10.75 9.83
CA ALA A 402 -8.46 9.40 9.59
C ALA A 402 -8.57 9.01 8.10
N GLY A 403 -8.73 9.99 7.21
CA GLY A 403 -8.76 9.81 5.76
C GLY A 403 -7.40 9.45 5.14
N GLN A 404 -6.28 9.93 5.71
CA GLN A 404 -4.92 9.76 5.17
C GLN A 404 -4.39 8.31 5.32
N PHE A 405 -3.16 8.10 4.86
CA PHE A 405 -2.44 6.84 5.04
C PHE A 405 -1.66 6.84 6.36
N PHE A 406 -1.97 5.87 7.19
CA PHE A 406 -1.08 5.34 8.22
C PHE A 406 -1.32 3.83 8.24
N GLN A 407 -0.27 3.06 8.48
CA GLN A 407 -0.28 1.60 8.33
C GLN A 407 -1.47 0.96 9.08
N ASN A 408 -2.08 -0.03 8.44
CA ASN A 408 -3.40 -0.54 8.86
C ASN A 408 -3.33 -1.70 9.86
N ASN A 409 -2.13 -2.14 10.25
CA ASN A 409 -1.90 -3.18 11.26
C ASN A 409 -0.88 -2.66 12.27
N ASN A 410 -1.33 -2.00 13.34
CA ASN A 410 -0.40 -1.45 14.34
C ASN A 410 0.43 -2.56 15.04
N SER A 411 -0.15 -3.74 15.24
CA SER A 411 0.48 -4.81 16.05
C SER A 411 1.86 -5.25 15.56
N VAL A 412 2.13 -5.14 14.25
CA VAL A 412 3.42 -5.52 13.63
C VAL A 412 4.35 -4.33 13.37
N LEU A 413 3.93 -3.09 13.65
CA LEU A 413 4.76 -1.90 13.38
C LEU A 413 5.99 -1.83 14.29
N LYS A 414 5.87 -2.21 15.57
CA LYS A 414 7.06 -2.31 16.44
C LYS A 414 8.06 -3.37 15.93
N PRO A 415 7.67 -4.63 15.63
CA PRO A 415 8.55 -5.58 14.95
C PRO A 415 9.19 -5.08 13.65
N LEU A 416 8.46 -4.28 12.85
CA LEU A 416 8.98 -3.67 11.62
C LEU A 416 10.02 -2.57 11.91
N THR A 417 9.73 -1.62 12.79
CA THR A 417 10.65 -0.51 13.10
C THR A 417 11.85 -0.98 13.93
N ASP A 418 11.68 -1.97 14.80
CA ASP A 418 12.76 -2.69 15.47
C ASP A 418 13.70 -3.33 14.43
N TYR A 419 13.18 -4.06 13.44
CA TYR A 419 14.01 -4.66 12.39
C TYR A 419 14.71 -3.62 11.51
N VAL A 420 14.04 -2.53 11.13
CA VAL A 420 14.65 -1.46 10.33
C VAL A 420 15.77 -0.76 11.11
N ARG A 421 15.60 -0.52 12.42
CA ARG A 421 16.68 -0.07 13.32
C ARG A 421 17.83 -1.08 13.35
N ASP A 422 17.53 -2.32 13.72
CA ASP A 422 18.54 -3.35 13.98
C ASP A 422 19.33 -3.67 12.71
N ALA A 423 18.66 -3.69 11.55
CA ALA A 423 19.33 -3.70 10.26
C ALA A 423 20.33 -2.55 10.16
N ILE A 424 19.90 -1.28 10.22
CA ILE A 424 20.82 -0.14 10.00
C ILE A 424 22.03 -0.20 10.95
N LEU A 425 21.80 -0.42 12.25
CA LEU A 425 22.81 -0.34 13.31
C LEU A 425 23.72 -1.57 13.43
N HIS A 426 23.27 -2.75 12.97
CA HIS A 426 23.97 -4.02 13.13
C HIS A 426 24.18 -4.71 11.77
N PRO A 427 25.06 -4.17 10.91
CA PRO A 427 25.37 -4.75 9.61
C PRO A 427 25.91 -6.18 9.73
N ILE A 428 25.57 -7.01 8.75
CA ILE A 428 26.02 -8.39 8.68
C ILE A 428 27.39 -8.39 8.00
N PRO A 429 28.48 -8.80 8.69
CA PRO A 429 29.82 -8.81 8.09
C PRO A 429 29.89 -9.72 6.87
N PHE A 430 30.69 -9.34 5.88
CA PHE A 430 31.02 -10.24 4.77
C PHE A 430 32.31 -11.00 5.06
N GLU A 431 32.21 -12.32 4.96
CA GLU A 431 33.32 -13.27 5.14
C GLU A 431 34.39 -13.16 4.03
N LYS A 432 34.14 -12.38 2.97
CA LYS A 432 35.01 -12.22 1.80
C LYS A 432 35.10 -10.76 1.37
N GLU A 433 36.27 -10.40 0.84
CA GLU A 433 36.65 -9.08 0.32
C GLU A 433 36.72 -7.95 1.36
N GLY A 434 37.78 -7.98 2.18
CA GLY A 434 38.49 -6.78 2.68
C GLY A 434 37.64 -5.65 3.27
N ALA A 435 36.52 -5.99 3.92
CA ALA A 435 35.45 -5.02 4.19
C ALA A 435 35.94 -3.82 5.00
N VAL A 436 35.86 -2.63 4.38
CA VAL A 436 35.98 -1.36 5.10
C VAL A 436 34.87 -1.35 6.15
N ALA A 437 35.24 -1.35 7.42
CA ALA A 437 34.29 -1.31 8.52
C ALA A 437 33.57 0.05 8.52
N SER A 438 32.44 0.13 7.81
CA SER A 438 31.59 1.32 7.78
C SER A 438 31.18 1.66 9.21
N LEU A 439 31.59 2.84 9.68
CA LEU A 439 31.15 3.35 10.97
C LEU A 439 29.62 3.34 11.03
N PRO A 440 29.00 3.02 12.17
CA PRO A 440 27.54 2.99 12.27
C PRO A 440 26.97 4.35 11.82
N PRO A 441 25.94 4.36 10.96
CA PRO A 441 25.31 5.61 10.54
C PRO A 441 24.76 6.38 11.75
N THR A 442 25.01 7.68 11.80
CA THR A 442 24.42 8.57 12.82
C THR A 442 23.47 9.59 12.21
N HIS A 443 23.34 9.62 10.88
CA HIS A 443 22.39 10.47 10.17
C HIS A 443 21.32 9.60 9.49
N LEU A 444 20.06 10.01 9.53
CA LEU A 444 18.93 9.30 8.93
C LEU A 444 18.16 10.20 7.96
N VAL A 445 18.01 9.77 6.72
CA VAL A 445 17.03 10.35 5.78
C VAL A 445 15.88 9.36 5.62
N ASP A 446 14.66 9.81 5.91
CA ASP A 446 13.43 9.01 5.83
C ASP A 446 12.62 9.54 4.63
N THR A 447 12.65 8.82 3.51
CA THR A 447 12.07 9.25 2.24
C THR A 447 10.67 8.66 2.06
N TYR A 448 9.72 9.51 1.65
CA TYR A 448 8.28 9.24 1.68
C TYR A 448 7.75 9.07 3.13
N CYS A 449 8.28 9.84 4.08
CA CYS A 449 8.10 9.61 5.52
C CYS A 449 6.65 9.72 6.03
N GLY A 450 5.71 10.28 5.25
CA GLY A 450 4.33 10.51 5.67
C GLY A 450 4.26 11.29 6.98
N SER A 451 3.57 10.74 7.98
CA SER A 451 3.46 11.31 9.34
C SER A 451 4.67 11.00 10.26
N GLY A 452 5.82 10.60 9.69
CA GLY A 452 7.11 10.48 10.38
C GLY A 452 7.41 9.14 11.04
N LEU A 453 6.84 8.01 10.57
CA LEU A 453 6.91 6.72 11.26
C LEU A 453 8.35 6.28 11.60
N PHE A 454 9.23 6.18 10.60
CA PHE A 454 10.61 5.75 10.82
C PHE A 454 11.43 6.87 11.47
N SER A 455 11.32 8.12 10.97
CA SER A 455 11.95 9.32 11.55
C SER A 455 11.80 9.41 13.08
N ILE A 456 10.60 9.12 13.60
CA ILE A 456 10.28 9.23 15.03
C ILE A 456 10.67 7.96 15.79
N THR A 457 10.29 6.77 15.31
CA THR A 457 10.57 5.51 16.04
C THR A 457 12.06 5.16 16.09
N LEU A 458 12.84 5.51 15.07
CA LEU A 458 14.29 5.33 15.07
C LEU A 458 15.02 6.49 15.79
N SER A 459 14.33 7.57 16.15
CA SER A 459 14.97 8.80 16.64
C SER A 459 15.95 8.65 17.81
N PRO A 460 15.83 7.71 18.77
CA PRO A 460 16.82 7.57 19.84
C PRO A 460 18.25 7.24 19.32
N HIS A 461 18.36 6.69 18.11
CA HIS A 461 19.59 6.09 17.60
C HIS A 461 20.41 6.97 16.65
N PHE A 462 19.89 8.15 16.26
CA PHE A 462 20.53 9.05 15.30
C PHE A 462 20.82 10.43 15.92
N GLU A 463 21.85 11.10 15.42
CA GLU A 463 22.24 12.46 15.77
C GLU A 463 21.36 13.48 15.04
N VAL A 464 21.16 13.29 13.72
CA VAL A 464 20.43 14.19 12.82
C VAL A 464 19.48 13.40 11.90
N ILE A 465 18.27 13.92 11.70
CA ILE A 465 17.18 13.24 10.97
C ILE A 465 16.47 14.21 10.02
N ALA A 466 16.28 13.79 8.77
CA ALA A 466 15.47 14.50 7.77
C ALA A 466 14.39 13.56 7.20
N GLY A 467 13.13 13.78 7.59
CA GLY A 467 11.98 13.19 6.90
C GLY A 467 11.63 14.02 5.67
N ILE A 468 11.42 13.37 4.52
CA ILE A 468 11.16 14.04 3.24
C ILE A 468 9.86 13.48 2.63
N GLU A 469 8.94 14.39 2.34
CA GLU A 469 7.55 14.10 1.96
C GLU A 469 7.03 15.18 0.99
N ILE A 470 6.01 14.86 0.19
CA ILE A 470 5.38 15.79 -0.77
C ILE A 470 4.05 16.38 -0.24
N SER A 471 3.39 15.68 0.68
CA SER A 471 2.17 16.10 1.37
C SER A 471 2.46 17.07 2.50
N ALA A 472 2.11 18.35 2.31
CA ALA A 472 2.24 19.40 3.34
C ALA A 472 1.46 19.06 4.63
N ASP A 473 0.26 18.47 4.49
CA ASP A 473 -0.52 17.98 5.63
C ASP A 473 0.26 16.92 6.43
N SER A 474 0.88 15.96 5.73
CA SER A 474 1.62 14.87 6.36
C SER A 474 2.89 15.36 7.05
N ILE A 475 3.58 16.35 6.46
CA ILE A 475 4.70 17.07 7.10
C ILE A 475 4.24 17.77 8.38
N ALA A 476 3.09 18.47 8.37
CA ALA A 476 2.57 19.14 9.56
C ALA A 476 2.22 18.14 10.68
N PHE A 477 1.67 16.96 10.33
CA PHE A 477 1.48 15.88 11.31
C PHE A 477 2.79 15.22 11.75
N ALA A 478 3.80 15.07 10.89
CA ALA A 478 5.11 14.57 11.29
C ALA A 478 5.80 15.51 12.28
N GLN A 479 5.71 16.83 12.06
CA GLN A 479 6.18 17.85 13.00
C GLN A 479 5.39 17.81 14.33
N ARG A 480 4.06 17.69 14.29
CA ARG A 480 3.20 17.51 15.47
C ARG A 480 3.57 16.25 16.26
N ASN A 481 3.88 15.16 15.56
CA ASN A 481 4.25 13.88 16.17
C ASN A 481 5.66 13.92 16.77
N ALA A 482 6.64 14.56 16.13
CA ALA A 482 7.96 14.76 16.73
C ALA A 482 7.88 15.60 18.02
N ALA A 483 7.08 16.68 18.02
CA ALA A 483 6.82 17.47 19.21
C ALA A 483 6.11 16.66 20.31
N LEU A 484 5.10 15.85 19.96
CA LEU A 484 4.38 14.95 20.89
C LEU A 484 5.33 13.95 21.57
N ASN A 485 6.36 13.47 20.85
CA ASN A 485 7.39 12.57 21.36
C ASN A 485 8.61 13.30 21.96
N SER A 486 8.52 14.62 22.21
CA SER A 486 9.61 15.46 22.76
C SER A 486 10.91 15.46 21.93
N ILE A 487 10.83 15.21 20.62
CA ILE A 487 11.98 15.21 19.71
C ILE A 487 12.22 16.66 19.24
N PRO A 488 13.40 17.27 19.52
CA PRO A 488 13.64 18.66 19.17
C PRO A 488 13.90 18.84 17.66
N THR A 489 13.50 20.00 17.13
CA THR A 489 13.69 20.39 15.72
C THR A 489 15.15 20.53 15.29
N SER A 490 16.08 20.70 16.26
CA SER A 490 17.53 20.65 16.03
C SER A 490 18.07 19.25 15.76
N LYS A 491 17.25 18.21 15.98
CA LYS A 491 17.59 16.80 15.73
C LYS A 491 16.73 16.19 14.62
N CYS A 492 15.43 16.48 14.57
CA CYS A 492 14.53 15.95 13.56
C CYS A 492 13.82 17.07 12.79
N THR A 493 14.02 17.07 11.47
CA THR A 493 13.41 18.04 10.54
C THR A 493 12.52 17.32 9.52
N PHE A 494 11.43 17.96 9.10
CA PHE A 494 10.56 17.45 8.04
C PHE A 494 10.50 18.46 6.90
N ARG A 495 10.81 18.00 5.68
CA ARG A 495 11.11 18.85 4.51
C ARG A 495 10.17 18.49 3.36
N ALA A 496 9.66 19.52 2.70
CA ALA A 496 8.91 19.34 1.46
C ALA A 496 9.87 18.99 0.31
N GLY A 497 9.69 17.82 -0.31
CA GLY A 497 10.51 17.36 -1.42
C GLY A 497 9.67 16.64 -2.47
N THR A 498 9.92 16.95 -3.74
CA THR A 498 9.45 16.08 -4.84
C THR A 498 10.48 14.98 -5.05
N ALA A 499 10.05 13.84 -5.62
CA ALA A 499 10.95 12.72 -5.93
C ALA A 499 12.21 13.16 -6.72
N SER A 500 12.07 14.20 -7.56
CA SER A 500 13.12 14.87 -8.35
C SER A 500 14.03 15.88 -7.61
N SER A 501 13.85 16.12 -6.31
CA SER A 501 14.64 17.11 -5.54
C SER A 501 14.97 16.72 -4.09
N ILE A 502 14.63 15.49 -3.67
CA ILE A 502 14.83 14.97 -2.30
C ILE A 502 16.24 15.27 -1.78
N PHE A 503 17.28 14.87 -2.53
CA PHE A 503 18.66 14.96 -2.04
C PHE A 503 19.31 16.34 -2.21
N ALA A 504 18.73 17.22 -3.05
CA ALA A 504 19.14 18.62 -3.12
C ALA A 504 18.88 19.39 -1.81
N SER A 505 17.99 18.88 -0.95
CA SER A 505 17.69 19.46 0.37
C SER A 505 18.63 19.02 1.50
N VAL A 506 19.50 18.03 1.27
CA VAL A 506 20.40 17.45 2.30
C VAL A 506 21.88 17.39 1.88
N GLY A 507 22.18 17.50 0.58
CA GLY A 507 23.54 17.44 0.04
C GLY A 507 24.48 18.60 0.39
N ASN A 508 24.02 19.62 1.13
CA ASN A 508 24.82 20.80 1.53
C ASN A 508 25.79 20.52 2.71
N GLY A 509 26.32 19.30 2.82
CA GLY A 509 27.22 18.88 3.89
C GLY A 509 26.58 18.58 5.25
N GLU A 510 25.25 18.68 5.36
CA GLU A 510 24.51 18.34 6.59
C GLU A 510 24.38 16.82 6.80
N PHE A 511 24.33 16.05 5.72
CA PHE A 511 24.24 14.59 5.74
C PHE A 511 25.46 13.97 5.04
N PRO A 512 26.50 13.54 5.77
CA PRO A 512 27.66 12.88 5.18
C PRO A 512 27.24 11.48 4.68
N PRO A 513 27.40 11.14 3.38
CA PRO A 513 26.90 9.87 2.84
C PRO A 513 27.39 8.63 3.58
N GLU A 514 28.69 8.59 3.90
CA GLU A 514 29.35 7.50 4.63
C GLU A 514 28.92 7.37 6.09
N ARG A 515 28.14 8.33 6.62
CA ARG A 515 27.53 8.35 7.95
C ARG A 515 26.00 8.36 7.91
N THR A 516 25.41 8.27 6.72
CA THR A 516 23.95 8.36 6.50
C THR A 516 23.35 7.01 6.15
N ALA A 517 22.22 6.69 6.79
CA ALA A 517 21.29 5.66 6.33
C ALA A 517 20.08 6.31 5.68
N VAL A 518 19.55 5.71 4.61
CA VAL A 518 18.31 6.15 3.97
C VAL A 518 17.24 5.06 4.08
N VAL A 519 16.09 5.42 4.65
CA VAL A 519 14.87 4.61 4.61
C VAL A 519 14.01 5.09 3.45
N ILE A 520 13.38 4.14 2.75
CA ILE A 520 12.53 4.39 1.58
C ILE A 520 11.24 3.61 1.78
N ASP A 521 10.08 4.27 1.92
CA ASP A 521 8.76 3.61 1.99
C ASP A 521 7.82 4.17 0.88
N PRO A 522 8.09 3.86 -0.39
CA PRO A 522 7.44 4.51 -1.51
C PRO A 522 6.03 3.94 -1.78
N PRO A 523 5.16 4.70 -2.46
CA PRO A 523 3.84 4.20 -2.86
C PRO A 523 3.95 2.95 -3.75
N ARG A 524 2.85 2.18 -3.87
CA ARG A 524 2.76 0.88 -4.58
C ARG A 524 3.29 0.82 -6.04
N LYS A 525 3.70 1.94 -6.64
CA LYS A 525 4.39 2.00 -7.94
C LYS A 525 5.93 1.85 -7.84
N GLY A 526 6.47 1.83 -6.63
CA GLY A 526 7.90 1.99 -6.34
C GLY A 526 8.35 3.45 -6.49
N CYS A 527 9.65 3.64 -6.52
CA CYS A 527 10.32 4.89 -6.84
C CYS A 527 10.11 5.29 -8.32
N ASP A 528 10.47 6.52 -8.66
CA ASP A 528 10.70 6.93 -10.05
C ASP A 528 12.20 7.03 -10.36
N GLU A 529 12.54 7.09 -11.66
CA GLU A 529 13.92 7.12 -12.12
C GLU A 529 14.69 8.36 -11.61
N PRO A 530 14.12 9.59 -11.57
CA PRO A 530 14.79 10.76 -10.98
C PRO A 530 15.15 10.58 -9.49
N PHE A 531 14.30 9.92 -8.69
CA PHE A 531 14.65 9.60 -7.30
C PHE A 531 15.84 8.63 -7.24
N ILE A 532 15.81 7.55 -8.04
CA ILE A 532 16.89 6.55 -8.07
C ILE A 532 18.21 7.19 -8.50
N GLU A 533 18.20 8.12 -9.45
CA GLU A 533 19.39 8.82 -9.92
C GLU A 533 20.00 9.73 -8.85
N GLN A 534 19.18 10.48 -8.11
CA GLN A 534 19.68 11.25 -6.96
C GLN A 534 20.17 10.35 -5.82
N LEU A 535 19.51 9.21 -5.56
CA LEU A 535 19.93 8.27 -4.52
C LEU A 535 21.29 7.64 -4.84
N VAL A 536 21.54 7.33 -6.11
CA VAL A 536 22.82 6.85 -6.64
C VAL A 536 23.88 7.96 -6.61
N ALA A 537 23.51 9.22 -6.87
CA ALA A 537 24.42 10.36 -6.77
C ALA A 537 24.78 10.75 -5.32
N PHE A 538 23.84 10.60 -4.38
CA PHE A 538 24.06 10.84 -2.95
C PHE A 538 24.88 9.71 -2.30
N LEU A 539 24.72 8.46 -2.78
CA LEU A 539 25.54 7.29 -2.46
C LEU A 539 25.78 7.04 -0.94
N PRO A 540 24.72 6.98 -0.11
CA PRO A 540 24.81 6.72 1.33
C PRO A 540 25.36 5.33 1.69
N ALA A 541 25.90 5.17 2.90
CA ALA A 541 26.47 3.91 3.38
C ALA A 541 25.46 2.76 3.45
N THR A 542 24.18 3.06 3.70
CA THR A 542 23.12 2.07 3.91
C THR A 542 21.79 2.54 3.34
N LEU A 543 21.10 1.63 2.63
CA LEU A 543 19.71 1.81 2.22
C LEU A 543 18.84 0.74 2.88
N VAL A 544 17.66 1.12 3.34
CA VAL A 544 16.60 0.18 3.75
C VAL A 544 15.34 0.53 2.99
N TYR A 545 15.02 -0.29 1.99
CA TYR A 545 13.81 -0.15 1.17
C TYR A 545 12.69 -0.98 1.80
N VAL A 546 11.69 -0.31 2.36
CA VAL A 546 10.42 -0.89 2.84
C VAL A 546 9.40 -0.84 1.69
N SER A 547 8.57 -1.89 1.50
CA SER A 547 7.54 -1.84 0.46
C SER A 547 6.37 -2.80 0.65
N CYS A 548 5.17 -2.25 0.43
CA CYS A 548 3.92 -2.97 0.21
C CYS A 548 3.74 -3.51 -1.24
N ASN A 549 4.78 -3.43 -2.09
CA ASN A 549 4.81 -4.08 -3.40
C ASN A 549 6.22 -4.61 -3.74
N VAL A 550 6.47 -5.87 -3.38
CA VAL A 550 7.71 -6.61 -3.65
C VAL A 550 8.17 -6.55 -5.11
N HIS A 551 7.26 -6.49 -6.08
CA HIS A 551 7.61 -6.54 -7.50
C HIS A 551 8.22 -5.22 -7.99
N THR A 552 7.75 -4.07 -7.47
CA THR A 552 8.35 -2.77 -7.75
C THR A 552 9.59 -2.51 -6.89
N GLN A 553 9.63 -3.02 -5.65
CA GLN A 553 10.87 -3.03 -4.84
C GLN A 553 11.99 -3.78 -5.56
N ALA A 554 11.72 -5.00 -6.06
CA ALA A 554 12.69 -5.79 -6.80
C ALA A 554 13.25 -5.04 -8.02
N ARG A 555 12.37 -4.44 -8.83
CA ARG A 555 12.72 -3.57 -9.97
C ARG A 555 13.67 -2.44 -9.56
N ASP A 556 13.34 -1.71 -8.51
CA ASP A 556 14.08 -0.52 -8.09
C ASP A 556 15.42 -0.86 -7.47
N VAL A 557 15.48 -1.88 -6.60
CA VAL A 557 16.73 -2.46 -6.10
C VAL A 557 17.61 -2.91 -7.27
N GLY A 558 17.01 -3.55 -8.29
CA GLY A 558 17.68 -3.88 -9.54
C GLY A 558 18.28 -2.68 -10.28
N SER A 559 17.55 -1.56 -10.36
CA SER A 559 18.04 -0.32 -10.97
C SER A 559 19.19 0.28 -10.16
N ILE A 560 19.06 0.34 -8.83
CA ILE A 560 20.08 0.84 -7.89
C ILE A 560 21.39 0.05 -8.00
N LEU A 561 21.32 -1.28 -8.04
CA LEU A 561 22.53 -2.12 -8.18
C LEU A 561 23.21 -1.88 -9.54
N ARG A 562 22.44 -1.90 -10.64
CA ARG A 562 23.02 -1.69 -11.99
C ARG A 562 23.62 -0.30 -12.15
N LYS A 563 22.91 0.76 -11.73
CA LYS A 563 23.39 2.15 -11.85
C LYS A 563 24.66 2.36 -11.02
N THR A 564 24.77 1.80 -9.80
CA THR A 564 26.03 1.89 -9.04
C THR A 564 27.15 1.01 -9.61
N GLN A 565 26.85 -0.15 -10.19
CA GLN A 565 27.87 -0.94 -10.91
C GLN A 565 28.42 -0.21 -12.15
N SER A 566 27.63 0.65 -12.80
CA SER A 566 28.06 1.49 -13.92
C SER A 566 28.70 2.82 -13.52
N ALA A 567 28.77 3.15 -12.22
CA ALA A 567 29.33 4.42 -11.76
C ALA A 567 30.86 4.35 -11.62
N GLU A 568 31.57 5.36 -12.13
CA GLU A 568 33.05 5.45 -12.08
C GLU A 568 33.62 5.62 -10.65
N VAL A 569 32.76 5.74 -9.64
CA VAL A 569 33.10 5.97 -8.22
C VAL A 569 33.80 4.77 -7.57
N GLY A 570 33.84 3.61 -8.24
CA GLY A 570 34.52 2.39 -7.76
C GLY A 570 33.83 1.70 -6.59
N ARG A 571 32.69 2.24 -6.14
CA ARG A 571 31.86 1.72 -5.03
C ARG A 571 30.48 1.31 -5.52
N ARG A 572 29.92 0.22 -4.98
CA ARG A 572 28.66 -0.38 -5.45
C ARG A 572 27.78 -0.90 -4.33
N TYR A 573 26.47 -0.86 -4.52
CA TYR A 573 25.56 -1.56 -3.60
C TYR A 573 25.59 -3.08 -3.83
N ARG A 574 25.35 -3.83 -2.76
CA ARG A 574 24.81 -5.20 -2.83
C ARG A 574 23.64 -5.35 -1.86
N ILE A 575 22.79 -6.35 -2.07
CA ILE A 575 21.74 -6.71 -1.11
C ILE A 575 22.39 -7.47 0.04
N GLU A 576 22.20 -6.98 1.27
CA GLU A 576 22.62 -7.65 2.51
C GLU A 576 21.54 -8.62 3.00
N SER A 577 20.27 -8.22 2.96
CA SER A 577 19.14 -9.08 3.28
C SER A 577 17.86 -8.66 2.57
N ILE A 578 16.93 -9.61 2.45
CA ILE A 578 15.54 -9.38 2.03
C ILE A 578 14.67 -10.13 3.03
N ARG A 579 13.60 -9.52 3.55
CA ARG A 579 12.70 -10.17 4.51
C ARG A 579 11.25 -9.75 4.30
N GLY A 580 10.32 -10.71 4.37
CA GLY A 580 8.89 -10.43 4.40
C GLY A 580 8.37 -10.04 5.79
N PHE A 581 7.30 -9.25 5.84
CA PHE A 581 6.54 -8.93 7.05
C PHE A 581 5.05 -9.12 6.77
N ASP A 582 4.36 -9.81 7.66
CA ASP A 582 2.93 -10.03 7.52
C ASP A 582 2.11 -8.86 8.08
N LEU A 583 2.04 -7.75 7.34
CA LEU A 583 1.10 -6.66 7.67
C LEU A 583 -0.37 -7.02 7.38
N PHE A 584 -0.62 -8.10 6.64
CA PHE A 584 -1.96 -8.48 6.18
C PHE A 584 -2.25 -9.99 6.33
N PRO A 585 -2.35 -10.52 7.57
CA PRO A 585 -2.76 -11.90 7.83
C PRO A 585 -4.04 -12.30 7.09
N GLN A 586 -4.19 -13.59 6.79
CA GLN A 586 -5.32 -14.14 6.02
C GLN A 586 -5.40 -13.66 4.55
N THR A 587 -4.45 -12.83 4.10
CA THR A 587 -4.33 -12.38 2.71
C THR A 587 -3.00 -12.84 2.10
N ALA A 588 -2.88 -12.75 0.77
CA ALA A 588 -1.62 -12.98 0.08
C ALA A 588 -0.64 -11.78 0.11
N HIS A 589 -1.06 -10.60 0.58
CA HIS A 589 -0.17 -9.44 0.63
C HIS A 589 0.96 -9.62 1.64
N VAL A 590 2.16 -9.21 1.26
CA VAL A 590 3.38 -9.22 2.07
C VAL A 590 4.02 -7.85 1.96
N GLU A 591 4.34 -7.25 3.11
CA GLU A 591 5.24 -6.10 3.17
C GLU A 591 6.68 -6.65 3.13
N SER A 592 7.64 -5.87 2.67
CA SER A 592 9.00 -6.37 2.44
C SER A 592 10.05 -5.33 2.79
N VAL A 593 11.14 -5.78 3.40
CA VAL A 593 12.30 -4.93 3.71
C VAL A 593 13.52 -5.52 2.99
N ALA A 594 14.11 -4.74 2.10
CA ALA A 594 15.37 -5.04 1.44
C ALA A 594 16.45 -4.08 1.97
N VAL A 595 17.53 -4.64 2.51
CA VAL A 595 18.67 -3.89 3.06
C VAL A 595 19.82 -3.95 2.07
N LEU A 596 20.33 -2.79 1.65
CA LEU A 596 21.48 -2.68 0.76
C LEU A 596 22.63 -1.96 1.48
N ARG A 597 23.85 -2.44 1.26
CA ARG A 597 25.08 -1.82 1.79
C ARG A 597 26.01 -1.42 0.65
N LEU A 598 26.73 -0.34 0.86
CA LEU A 598 27.68 0.22 -0.09
C LEU A 598 29.09 -0.29 0.18
N TYR A 599 29.66 -0.98 -0.80
CA TYR A 599 31.06 -1.44 -0.83
C TYR A 599 31.84 -0.41 -1.64
#